data_AF-A0A2R7R697-F1
#
_entry.id   AF-A0A2R7R697-F1
#
_cell.length_a   1.000
_cell.length_b   1.000
_cell.length_c   1.000
_cell.angle_alpha   90.00
_cell.angle_beta   90.00
_cell.angle_gamma   90.00
#
_symmetry.space_group_name_H-M   'P 1'
#
loop_
_entity.id
_entity.type
_entity.pdbx_description
1 polymer ?
#
loop_
_entity_poly.entity_id
_entity_poly.type
_entity_poly.pdbx_seq_one_letter_code
_entity_poly.pdbx_strand_id
1 'polypeptide(L)'
;MDYVQVKMSQEGIPVTVLCEGREWAVGAEVVRWFERVSWWEAQRRMPKGLGRVDVEVMQIQVRLGRNPQSALTTMILERDGLGGGWRRRESLAGAA
;
A
#
# COMPACT_ATOMS: atom_id res chain seq x y z
N MET A 1 -4.69 4.06 9.93
CA MET A 1 -4.44 3.24 8.71
C MET A 1 -5.72 2.93 7.94
N ASP A 2 -5.87 3.54 6.77
CA ASP A 2 -7.02 3.37 5.88
C ASP A 2 -6.77 2.27 4.84
N TYR A 3 -7.79 1.45 4.57
CA TYR A 3 -7.72 0.48 3.47
C TYR A 3 -7.77 1.19 2.13
N VAL A 4 -6.99 0.67 1.19
CA VAL A 4 -7.00 1.13 -0.19
C VAL A 4 -7.22 -0.05 -1.12
N GLN A 5 -7.97 0.19 -2.20
CA GLN A 5 -8.14 -0.81 -3.24
C GLN A 5 -7.16 -0.50 -4.38
N VAL A 6 -6.34 -1.50 -4.73
CA VAL A 6 -5.41 -1.41 -5.86
C VAL A 6 -5.97 -2.24 -7.00
N LYS A 7 -6.24 -1.60 -8.14
CA LYS A 7 -6.58 -2.30 -9.38
C LYS A 7 -5.29 -2.66 -10.11
N MET A 8 -5.22 -3.91 -10.54
CA MET A 8 -4.10 -4.44 -11.32
C MET A 8 -4.46 -4.50 -12.80
N SER A 9 -3.46 -4.39 -13.68
CA SER A 9 -3.56 -4.81 -15.07
C SER A 9 -3.68 -6.34 -15.17
N GLN A 10 -3.96 -6.85 -16.36
CA GLN A 10 -3.93 -8.29 -16.63
C GLN A 10 -2.56 -8.93 -16.36
N GLU A 11 -1.49 -8.13 -16.46
CA GLU A 11 -0.10 -8.54 -16.19
C GLU A 11 0.26 -8.43 -14.69
N GLY A 12 -0.68 -8.06 -13.82
CA GLY A 12 -0.44 -7.93 -12.38
C GLY A 12 0.25 -6.63 -11.95
N ILE A 13 0.31 -5.64 -12.83
CA ILE A 13 0.91 -4.33 -12.56
C ILE A 13 -0.15 -3.39 -11.97
N PRO A 14 0.10 -2.70 -10.86
CA PRO A 14 -0.82 -1.69 -10.34
C PRO A 14 -1.06 -0.58 -11.37
N VAL A 15 -2.33 -0.30 -11.67
CA VAL A 15 -2.72 0.77 -12.62
C VAL A 15 -3.53 1.86 -11.96
N THR A 16 -4.22 1.56 -10.87
CA THR A 16 -5.10 2.53 -10.19
C THR A 16 -5.22 2.23 -8.71
N VAL A 17 -5.21 3.28 -7.90
CA VAL A 17 -5.49 3.23 -6.46
C VAL A 17 -6.79 3.97 -6.17
N LEU A 18 -7.72 3.29 -5.49
CA LEU A 18 -8.96 3.86 -4.99
C LEU A 18 -8.84 4.06 -3.48
N CYS A 19 -8.96 5.31 -3.05
CA CYS A 19 -8.86 5.69 -1.64
C CYS A 19 -9.58 7.02 -1.41
N GLU A 20 -10.21 7.19 -0.24
CA GLU A 20 -10.94 8.41 0.14
C GLU A 20 -12.00 8.84 -0.90
N GLY A 21 -12.66 7.86 -1.54
CA GLY A 21 -13.65 8.11 -2.60
C GLY A 21 -13.06 8.69 -3.90
N ARG A 22 -11.73 8.73 -4.04
CA ARG A 22 -11.03 9.27 -5.22
C ARG A 22 -10.27 8.16 -5.97
N GLU A 23 -10.18 8.34 -7.28
CA GLU A 23 -9.39 7.51 -8.17
C GLU A 23 -8.04 8.17 -8.47
N TRP A 24 -6.97 7.41 -8.26
CA TRP A 24 -5.60 7.85 -8.48
C TRP A 24 -4.92 6.94 -9.50
N ALA A 25 -4.48 7.49 -10.62
CA ALA A 25 -3.79 6.73 -11.67
C ALA A 25 -2.31 6.56 -11.31
N VAL A 26 -1.79 5.35 -11.51
CA VAL A 26 -0.36 5.04 -11.31
C VAL A 26 0.43 5.64 -12.45
N GLY A 27 1.49 6.39 -12.12
CA GLY A 27 2.20 7.22 -13.09
C GLY A 27 3.69 6.97 -13.20
N ALA A 28 4.25 6.04 -12.43
CA ALA A 28 5.63 5.58 -12.52
C ALA A 28 5.73 4.10 -12.15
N GLU A 29 6.91 3.52 -12.35
CA GLU A 29 7.20 2.15 -11.94
C GLU A 29 7.00 1.96 -10.42
N VAL A 30 6.50 0.78 -10.06
CA VAL A 30 6.15 0.42 -8.69
C VAL A 30 7.35 -0.28 -8.03
N VAL A 31 7.65 0.10 -6.79
CA VAL A 31 8.70 -0.56 -5.99
C VAL A 31 8.03 -1.45 -4.95
N ARG A 32 8.46 -2.71 -4.84
CA ARG A 32 7.98 -3.67 -3.84
C ARG A 32 9.14 -4.24 -3.03
N TRP A 33 8.93 -4.41 -1.73
CA TRP A 33 9.87 -5.06 -0.83
C TRP A 33 9.13 -5.75 0.31
N PHE A 34 9.87 -6.49 1.14
CA PHE A 34 9.35 -7.10 2.35
C PHE A 34 10.03 -6.48 3.57
N GLU A 35 9.25 -6.20 4.61
CA GLU A 35 9.76 -5.71 5.89
C GLU A 35 9.45 -6.68 7.00
N ARG A 36 10.44 -6.93 7.85
CA ARG A 36 10.31 -7.77 9.03
C ARG A 36 9.53 -7.04 10.11
N VAL A 37 8.45 -7.65 10.59
CA VAL A 37 7.60 -7.15 11.66
C VAL A 37 7.55 -8.13 12.83
N SER A 38 7.83 -7.62 14.01
CA SER A 38 7.71 -8.33 15.28
C SER A 38 6.25 -8.33 15.74
N TRP A 39 5.37 -9.09 15.08
CA TRP A 39 3.93 -9.12 15.45
C TRP A 39 3.70 -9.41 16.94
N TRP A 40 4.62 -10.13 17.60
CA TRP A 40 4.56 -10.46 19.03
C TRP A 40 4.71 -9.25 19.95
N GLU A 41 5.25 -8.13 19.47
CA GLU A 41 5.30 -6.88 20.22
C GLU A 41 3.91 -6.23 20.31
N ALA A 42 3.09 -6.38 19.26
CA ALA A 42 1.74 -5.83 19.19
C ALA A 42 0.64 -6.81 19.64
N GLN A 43 0.88 -8.12 19.53
CA GLN A 43 -0.14 -9.15 19.75
C GLN A 43 0.38 -10.29 20.63
N ARG A 44 -0.40 -10.64 21.66
CA ARG A 44 -0.05 -11.68 22.64
C ARG A 44 -0.09 -13.11 22.09
N ARG A 45 -0.74 -13.33 20.94
CA ARG A 45 -0.83 -14.64 20.27
C ARG A 45 -0.63 -14.47 18.78
N MET A 46 -0.01 -15.49 18.17
CA MET A 46 0.21 -15.55 16.74
C MET A 46 -1.13 -15.39 15.99
N PRO A 47 -1.20 -14.44 15.03
CA PRO A 47 -2.40 -14.26 14.22
C PRO A 47 -2.68 -15.53 13.41
N LYS A 48 -3.92 -16.04 13.50
CA LYS A 48 -4.33 -17.27 12.82
C LYS A 48 -4.21 -17.12 11.30
N GLY A 49 -3.51 -18.06 10.65
CA GLY A 49 -3.37 -18.11 9.18
C GLY A 49 -2.27 -17.21 8.60
N LEU A 50 -1.50 -16.54 9.47
CA LEU A 50 -0.71 -15.36 9.09
C LEU A 50 0.68 -15.41 9.71
N GLY A 51 1.31 -16.59 9.69
CA GLY A 51 2.68 -16.80 10.19
C GLY A 51 3.76 -16.08 9.39
N ARG A 52 3.52 -14.82 9.06
CA ARG A 52 4.40 -13.94 8.33
C ARG A 52 5.14 -13.11 9.37
N VAL A 53 6.44 -13.34 9.43
CA VAL A 53 7.37 -12.43 10.09
C VAL A 53 7.63 -11.21 9.19
N ASP A 54 7.25 -11.28 7.91
CA ASP A 54 7.48 -10.21 6.94
C ASP A 54 6.17 -9.73 6.30
N VAL A 55 6.00 -8.41 6.16
CA VAL A 55 4.90 -7.78 5.43
C VAL A 55 5.39 -7.31 4.07
N GLU A 56 4.56 -7.49 3.05
CA GLU A 56 4.82 -6.93 1.72
C GLU A 56 4.49 -5.43 1.75
N VAL A 57 5.43 -4.62 1.31
CA VAL A 57 5.30 -3.16 1.23
C VAL A 57 5.48 -2.73 -0.23
N MET A 58 4.70 -1.74 -0.63
CA MET A 58 4.67 -1.22 -1.99
C MET A 58 4.70 0.31 -1.98
N GLN A 59 5.69 0.90 -2.65
CA GLN A 59 5.73 2.33 -2.94
C GLN A 59 5.20 2.57 -4.35
N ILE A 60 4.27 3.51 -4.47
CA ILE A 60 3.61 3.81 -5.73
C ILE A 60 3.50 5.31 -5.94
N GLN A 61 3.86 5.77 -7.15
CA GLN A 61 3.66 7.16 -7.57
C GLN A 61 2.32 7.26 -8.28
N VAL A 62 1.43 8.08 -7.74
CA VAL A 62 0.07 8.23 -8.25
C VAL A 62 -0.29 9.69 -8.51
N ARG A 63 -1.22 9.93 -9.42
CA ARG A 63 -1.77 11.26 -9.70
C ARG A 63 -3.29 11.23 -9.60
N LEU A 64 -3.91 12.34 -9.21
CA LEU A 64 -5.37 12.42 -9.10
C LEU A 64 -6.02 12.39 -10.50
N GLY A 65 -6.93 11.45 -10.72
CA GLY A 65 -7.58 11.27 -12.03
C GLY A 65 -6.59 10.85 -13.13
N ARG A 66 -6.94 11.16 -14.39
CA ARG A 66 -6.18 10.73 -15.59
C ARG A 66 -5.40 11.87 -16.27
N ASN A 67 -5.35 13.07 -15.68
CA ASN A 67 -4.64 14.19 -16.30
C ASN A 67 -3.11 13.97 -16.21
N PRO A 68 -2.39 13.87 -17.34
CA PRO A 68 -0.95 13.67 -17.33
C PRO A 68 -0.16 14.85 -16.73
N GLN A 69 -0.75 16.03 -16.63
CA GLN A 69 -0.12 17.22 -16.04
C GLN A 69 -0.27 17.29 -14.51
N SER A 70 -1.12 16.46 -13.91
CA SER A 70 -1.24 16.40 -12.45
C SER A 70 0.04 15.86 -11.81
N ALA A 71 0.46 16.50 -10.72
CA ALA A 71 1.63 16.11 -9.97
C ALA A 71 1.53 14.66 -9.45
N LEU A 72 2.67 13.98 -9.45
CA LEU A 72 2.79 12.68 -8.80
C LEU A 72 2.89 12.86 -7.28
N THR A 73 2.22 11.98 -6.56
CA THR A 73 2.26 11.84 -5.11
C THR A 73 2.68 10.43 -4.78
N THR A 74 3.57 10.28 -3.81
CA THR A 74 3.99 8.97 -3.33
C THR A 74 2.98 8.44 -2.32
N MET A 75 2.55 7.19 -2.49
CA MET A 75 1.84 6.42 -1.47
C MET A 75 2.68 5.20 -1.10
N ILE A 76 2.77 4.91 0.19
CA ILE A 76 3.36 3.67 0.69
C ILE A 76 2.22 2.81 1.23
N LEU A 77 2.12 1.59 0.71
CA LEU A 77 1.07 0.64 1.03
C LEU A 77 1.67 -0.59 1.69
N GLU A 78 1.00 -1.10 2.71
CA GLU A 78 1.34 -2.34 3.38
C GLU A 78 0.24 -3.37 3.12
N ARG A 79 0.64 -4.60 2.83
CA ARG A 79 -0.29 -5.71 2.64
C ARG A 79 -0.96 -6.03 3.96
N ASP A 80 -2.29 -6.02 4.00
CA ASP A 80 -2.98 -6.54 5.16
C ASP A 80 -2.66 -8.04 5.28
N GLY A 81 -2.11 -8.41 6.42
CA GLY A 81 -1.93 -9.80 6.76
C GLY A 81 -3.24 -10.37 7.27
N LEU A 82 -4.41 -10.20 6.65
CA LEU A 82 -5.68 -10.81 7.11
C LEU A 82 -6.55 -11.32 5.94
N GLY A 83 -6.47 -10.68 4.78
CA GLY A 83 -7.24 -11.02 3.58
C GLY A 83 -6.54 -10.64 2.27
N GLY A 84 -5.32 -10.12 2.33
CA GLY A 84 -4.53 -9.77 1.17
C GLY A 84 -4.94 -8.44 0.53
N GLY A 85 -5.65 -7.57 1.25
CA GLY A 85 -5.86 -6.18 0.84
C GLY A 85 -4.62 -5.31 1.09
N TRP A 86 -4.74 -4.02 0.79
CA TRP A 86 -3.70 -3.03 1.00
C TRP A 86 -4.19 -1.97 1.97
N ARG A 87 -3.29 -1.49 2.83
CA ARG A 87 -3.52 -0.36 3.72
C ARG A 87 -2.50 0.71 3.43
N ARG A 88 -2.90 1.98 3.48
CA ARG A 88 -1.94 3.08 3.40
C ARG A 88 -1.15 3.14 4.71
N ARG A 89 0.18 3.14 4.63
CA ARG A 89 1.03 3.53 5.76
C ARG A 89 0.82 5.00 6.04
N GLU A 90 0.64 5.33 7.31
CA GLU A 90 0.71 6.73 7.73
C GLU A 90 2.10 7.25 7.35
N SER A 91 2.11 8.35 6.59
CA SER A 91 3.36 9.03 6.28
C SER A 91 3.93 9.55 7.60
N LEU A 92 5.19 9.23 7.91
CA LEU A 92 5.97 9.95 8.93
C LEU A 92 6.29 11.39 8.46
N ALA A 93 5.42 12.04 7.70
CA ALA A 93 5.47 13.46 7.43
C ALA A 93 4.90 14.19 8.65
N GLY A 94 5.71 14.27 9.71
CA GLY A 94 5.33 14.88 10.98
C GLY A 94 6.38 14.78 12.07
N ALA A 95 7.67 14.84 11.72
CA ALA A 95 8.72 15.19 12.67
C ALA A 95 9.55 16.30 12.01
N ALA A 96 9.04 17.53 12.16
CA ALA A 96 9.80 18.75 11.93
C ALA A 96 10.44 19.18 13.25
#